data_AF-A0A497A8Q6-F1
#
_entry.id   AF-A0A497A8Q6-F1
#
_cell.length_a   1.000
_cell.length_b   1.000
_cell.length_c   1.000
_cell.angle_alpha   90.00
_cell.angle_beta   90.00
_cell.angle_gamma   90.00
#
_symmetry.space_group_name_H-M   'P 1'
#
loop_
_entity.id
_entity.type
_entity.pdbx_description
1 polymer ?
#
loop_
_entity_poly.entity_id
_entity_poly.type
_entity_poly.pdbx_seq_one_letter_code
_entity_poly.pdbx_strand_id
1 'polypeptide(L)'
;MTVVYVDEARCVGCGLCADACPTGAISVVDGVAKVEQSLCRECEACVEACPNEAILTIREPAKVGVPAPVRTPTPTPIPVRPAAPAPRPATGVWPWLGAALGFVGREVVPRVAALLRDRGQRQPHQALSSRVAGVPGRADYGAWGGGRRARRRRRGRW
;
A
#
# COMPACT_ATOMS: atom_id res chain seq x y z
N MET A 1 -8.44 12.36 -32.55
CA MET A 1 -7.07 11.83 -32.56
C MET A 1 -6.63 11.73 -31.11
N THR A 2 -6.25 10.55 -30.64
CA THR A 2 -5.79 10.37 -29.27
C THR A 2 -4.27 10.39 -29.27
N VAL A 3 -3.67 11.18 -28.40
CA VAL A 3 -2.21 11.27 -28.26
C VAL A 3 -1.82 10.75 -26.88
N VAL A 4 -0.80 9.89 -26.84
CA VAL A 4 -0.21 9.40 -25.60
C VAL A 4 0.97 10.29 -25.26
N TYR A 5 0.94 10.88 -24.06
CA TYR A 5 1.98 11.75 -23.52
C TYR A 5 2.65 11.08 -22.32
N VAL A 6 3.96 11.26 -22.18
CA VAL A 6 4.73 10.76 -21.04
C VAL A 6 5.22 11.94 -20.22
N ASP A 7 4.87 11.93 -18.95
CA ASP A 7 5.36 12.89 -17.96
C ASP A 7 6.77 12.49 -17.49
N GLU A 8 7.76 13.23 -17.95
CA GLU A 8 9.17 12.99 -17.65
C GLU A 8 9.50 13.12 -16.17
N ALA A 9 8.73 13.91 -15.40
CA ALA A 9 8.98 14.10 -13.97
C ALA A 9 8.55 12.89 -13.14
N ARG A 10 7.57 12.11 -13.62
CA ARG A 10 7.05 10.91 -12.95
C ARG A 10 7.62 9.61 -13.54
N CYS A 11 8.12 9.68 -14.78
CA CYS A 11 8.75 8.54 -15.43
C CYS A 11 10.11 8.23 -14.81
N VAL A 12 10.31 6.99 -14.38
CA VAL A 12 11.59 6.49 -13.84
C VAL A 12 12.33 5.57 -14.81
N GLY A 13 11.84 5.44 -16.05
CA GLY A 13 12.47 4.58 -17.06
C GLY A 13 12.41 3.08 -16.77
N CYS A 14 11.43 2.62 -15.98
CA CYS A 14 11.34 1.21 -15.57
C CYS A 14 11.07 0.21 -16.70
N GLY A 15 10.57 0.66 -17.86
CA GLY A 15 10.35 -0.20 -19.03
C GLY A 15 9.06 -1.02 -19.03
N LEU A 16 8.30 -1.09 -17.94
CA LEU A 16 7.06 -1.90 -17.85
C LEU A 16 6.02 -1.56 -18.92
N CYS A 17 5.93 -0.29 -19.31
CA CYS A 17 5.05 0.16 -20.39
C CYS A 17 5.47 -0.34 -21.78
N ALA A 18 6.76 -0.57 -22.01
CA ALA A 18 7.27 -1.16 -23.26
C ALA A 18 6.90 -2.64 -23.35
N ASP A 19 7.06 -3.38 -22.25
CA ASP A 19 6.69 -4.80 -22.16
C ASP A 19 5.19 -5.03 -22.30
N ALA A 20 4.38 -4.12 -21.74
CA ALA A 20 2.92 -4.18 -21.85
C ALA A 20 2.39 -3.80 -23.24
N CYS A 21 3.20 -3.18 -24.11
CA CYS A 21 2.74 -2.66 -25.38
C CYS A 21 2.65 -3.79 -26.44
N PRO A 22 1.44 -4.18 -26.88
CA PRO A 22 1.28 -5.28 -27.85
C PRO A 22 1.80 -4.93 -29.25
N THR A 23 1.95 -3.64 -29.55
CA THR A 23 2.47 -3.15 -30.84
C THR A 23 3.94 -2.76 -30.80
N GLY A 24 4.58 -2.81 -29.62
CA GLY A 24 5.97 -2.36 -29.46
C GLY A 24 6.16 -0.87 -29.73
N ALA A 25 5.12 -0.05 -29.58
CA ALA A 25 5.16 1.39 -29.87
C ALA A 25 5.93 2.21 -28.82
N ILE A 26 6.40 1.62 -27.74
CA ILE A 26 7.04 2.33 -26.62
C ILE A 26 8.47 1.82 -26.47
N SER A 27 9.41 2.75 -26.36
CA SER A 27 10.83 2.49 -26.10
C SER A 27 11.33 3.38 -24.98
N VAL A 28 12.28 2.91 -24.18
CA VAL A 28 12.90 3.74 -23.12
C VAL A 28 14.23 4.27 -23.65
N VAL A 29 14.36 5.59 -23.73
CA VAL A 29 15.55 6.29 -24.22
C VAL A 29 15.96 7.32 -23.17
N ASP A 30 17.24 7.32 -22.79
CA ASP A 30 17.79 8.24 -21.77
C ASP A 30 17.06 8.18 -20.41
N GLY A 31 16.53 7.00 -20.05
CA GLY A 31 15.80 6.80 -18.81
C GLY A 31 14.35 7.30 -18.82
N VAL A 32 13.83 7.71 -19.98
CA VAL A 32 12.43 8.16 -20.15
C VAL A 32 11.75 7.34 -21.24
N ALA A 33 10.48 6.98 -21.01
CA ALA A 33 9.68 6.30 -22.03
C ALA A 33 9.30 7.27 -23.17
N LYS A 34 9.55 6.87 -24.41
CA LYS A 34 9.15 7.57 -25.63
C LYS A 34 8.16 6.71 -26.40
N VAL A 35 7.06 7.33 -26.82
CA VAL A 35 5.98 6.66 -27.56
C VAL A 35 6.02 7.07 -29.03
N GLU A 36 6.12 6.08 -29.90
CA GLU A 36 5.99 6.22 -31.35
C GLU A 36 4.50 6.20 -31.72
N GLN A 37 3.93 7.37 -31.99
CA GLN A 37 2.49 7.55 -32.22
C GLN A 37 2.01 6.83 -33.49
N SER A 38 2.88 6.62 -34.48
CA SER A 38 2.53 5.88 -35.70
C SER A 38 2.23 4.38 -35.47
N LEU A 39 2.77 3.80 -34.40
CA LEU A 39 2.57 2.39 -34.03
C LEU A 39 1.55 2.21 -32.90
N CYS A 40 1.13 3.32 -32.27
CA CYS A 40 0.21 3.29 -31.15
C CYS A 40 -1.21 2.95 -31.63
N ARG A 41 -1.82 1.91 -31.05
CA ARG A 41 -3.22 1.51 -31.31
C ARG A 41 -4.21 2.00 -30.26
N GLU A 42 -3.79 2.95 -29.42
CA GLU A 42 -4.67 3.55 -28.40
C GLU A 42 -5.30 2.50 -27.45
N CYS A 43 -4.60 1.39 -27.20
CA CYS A 43 -5.11 0.26 -26.41
C CYS A 43 -5.01 0.44 -24.89
N GLU A 44 -4.42 1.54 -24.44
CA GLU A 44 -4.29 1.95 -23.02
C GLU A 44 -3.54 0.99 -22.08
N ALA A 45 -3.01 -0.14 -22.59
CA ALA A 45 -2.22 -1.10 -21.82
C ALA A 45 -1.01 -0.46 -21.11
N CYS A 46 -0.41 0.58 -21.69
CA CYS A 46 0.70 1.30 -21.10
C CYS A 46 0.31 2.16 -19.89
N VAL A 47 -0.93 2.64 -19.83
CA VAL A 47 -1.45 3.42 -18.70
C VAL A 47 -1.60 2.52 -17.48
N GLU A 48 -2.21 1.35 -17.66
CA GLU A 48 -2.40 0.34 -16.61
C GLU A 48 -1.07 -0.25 -16.11
N ALA A 49 -0.10 -0.41 -17.01
CA ALA A 49 1.21 -0.95 -16.66
C ALA A 49 2.13 0.04 -15.92
N CYS A 50 1.80 1.33 -15.89
CA CYS A 50 2.67 2.35 -15.30
C CYS A 50 2.38 2.52 -13.79
N PRO A 51 3.24 2.03 -12.87
CA PRO A 51 3.01 2.15 -11.44
C PRO A 51 3.10 3.60 -10.92
N ASN A 52 3.72 4.49 -11.70
CA ASN A 52 3.87 5.91 -11.35
C ASN A 52 2.83 6.79 -12.05
N GLU A 53 1.89 6.20 -12.80
CA GLU A 53 0.86 6.90 -13.58
C GLU A 53 1.44 7.98 -14.52
N ALA A 54 2.69 7.82 -14.95
CA ALA A 54 3.43 8.81 -15.73
C ALA A 54 2.91 8.96 -17.17
N ILE A 55 2.03 8.06 -17.63
CA ILE A 55 1.53 8.04 -19.01
C ILE A 55 0.09 8.57 -19.02
N LEU A 56 -0.16 9.58 -19.86
CA LEU A 56 -1.45 10.25 -19.98
C LEU A 56 -1.98 10.12 -21.41
N THR A 57 -3.28 9.84 -21.52
CA THR A 57 -3.99 9.75 -22.80
C THR A 57 -4.79 11.02 -23.02
N ILE A 58 -4.38 11.85 -23.97
CA ILE A 58 -5.07 13.09 -24.34
C ILE A 58 -5.94 12.79 -25.55
N ARG A 59 -7.25 12.76 -25.34
CA ARG A 59 -8.23 12.72 -26.42
C ARG A 59 -8.64 14.16 -26.69
N GLU A 60 -8.45 14.64 -27.93
CA GLU A 60 -8.98 15.94 -28.31
C GLU A 60 -10.50 15.91 -28.03
N PRO A 61 -11.02 16.80 -27.17
CA PRO A 61 -12.41 16.72 -26.77
C PRO A 61 -13.25 17.03 -28.01
N ALA A 62 -13.97 16.03 -28.52
CA ALA A 62 -15.11 16.27 -29.39
C ALA A 62 -16.09 17.11 -28.59
N LYS A 63 -15.97 18.45 -28.69
CA LYS A 63 -16.79 19.47 -28.04
C LYS A 63 -17.39 18.96 -26.72
N VAL A 64 -16.69 19.15 -25.59
CA VAL A 64 -17.33 19.01 -24.28
C VAL A 64 -18.44 20.07 -24.24
N GLY A 65 -19.62 19.71 -24.77
CA GLY A 65 -20.85 20.26 -24.29
C GLY A 65 -20.82 19.93 -22.82
N VAL A 66 -20.56 20.95 -22.01
CA VAL A 66 -20.71 20.87 -20.55
C VAL A 66 -22.01 20.09 -20.35
N PRO A 67 -21.98 18.89 -19.75
CA PRO A 67 -23.23 18.16 -19.55
C PRO A 67 -24.16 19.15 -18.83
N ALA A 68 -25.33 19.39 -19.41
CA ALA A 68 -26.35 20.25 -18.82
C ALA A 68 -26.38 19.97 -17.32
N PRO A 69 -26.41 20.99 -16.44
CA PRO A 69 -26.26 20.79 -15.00
C PRO A 69 -27.17 19.65 -14.59
N VAL A 70 -26.57 18.50 -14.25
CA VAL A 70 -27.32 17.31 -13.86
C VAL A 70 -28.08 17.76 -12.64
N ARG A 71 -29.39 17.95 -12.79
CA ARG A 71 -30.28 18.20 -11.66
C ARG A 71 -30.17 16.97 -10.79
N THR A 72 -29.30 17.02 -9.80
CA THR A 72 -29.30 16.03 -8.73
C THR A 72 -30.72 15.98 -8.20
N PRO A 73 -31.40 14.83 -8.26
CA PRO A 73 -32.70 14.71 -7.63
C PRO A 73 -32.52 15.10 -6.18
N THR A 74 -33.33 16.04 -5.70
CA THR A 74 -33.33 16.46 -4.29
C THR A 74 -33.32 15.19 -3.44
N PRO A 75 -32.34 15.00 -2.55
CA PRO A 75 -32.32 13.82 -1.71
C PRO A 75 -33.62 13.80 -0.93
N THR A 76 -34.49 12.84 -1.25
CA THR A 76 -35.70 12.61 -0.48
C THR A 76 -35.28 12.34 0.95
N PRO A 77 -35.89 12.98 1.96
CA PRO A 77 -35.55 12.72 3.34
C PRO A 77 -35.80 11.24 3.61
N ILE A 78 -34.71 10.52 3.91
CA ILE A 78 -34.78 9.12 4.30
C ILE A 78 -35.54 9.09 5.63
N PRO A 79 -36.65 8.35 5.74
CA PRO A 79 -37.37 8.25 7.01
C PRO A 79 -36.50 7.54 8.03
N VAL A 80 -35.93 8.31 8.96
CA VAL A 80 -35.15 7.75 10.07
C VAL A 80 -36.15 7.14 11.04
N ARG A 81 -36.18 5.81 11.13
CA ARG A 81 -36.97 5.14 12.17
C ARG A 81 -36.44 5.61 13.54
N PRO A 82 -37.31 6.09 14.44
CA PRO A 82 -36.87 6.44 15.78
C PRO A 82 -36.22 5.23 16.45
N ALA A 83 -35.08 5.47 17.09
CA ALA A 83 -34.34 4.45 17.82
C ALA A 83 -35.29 3.78 18.84
N ALA A 84 -35.37 2.45 18.78
CA ALA A 84 -36.17 1.69 19.73
C ALA A 84 -35.72 2.00 21.16
N PRO A 85 -36.65 2.10 22.13
CA PRO A 85 -36.29 2.34 23.52
C PRO A 85 -35.39 1.21 24.02
N ALA A 86 -34.39 1.56 24.83
CA ALA A 86 -33.44 0.61 25.40
C ALA A 86 -34.17 -0.54 26.12
N PRO A 87 -33.66 -1.78 26.03
CA PRO A 87 -34.25 -2.91 26.73
C PRO A 87 -34.25 -2.64 28.23
N ARG A 88 -35.41 -2.83 28.88
CA ARG A 88 -35.55 -2.68 30.33
C ARG A 88 -34.61 -3.68 31.04
N PRO A 89 -33.93 -3.28 32.13
CA PRO A 89 -33.03 -4.18 32.84
C PRO A 89 -33.84 -5.36 33.38
N ALA A 90 -33.37 -6.57 33.07
CA ALA A 90 -33.99 -7.80 33.55
C ALA A 90 -33.82 -7.87 35.08
N THR A 91 -34.91 -7.66 35.81
CA THR A 91 -34.98 -7.64 37.29
C THR A 91 -34.87 -9.03 37.93
N GLY A 92 -34.36 -10.02 37.20
CA GLY A 92 -34.22 -11.41 37.67
C GLY A 92 -32.83 -11.73 38.25
N VAL A 93 -32.52 -13.03 38.33
CA VAL A 93 -31.20 -13.55 38.76
C VAL A 93 -30.08 -13.28 37.74
N TRP A 94 -30.44 -12.83 36.54
CA TRP A 94 -29.54 -12.58 35.41
C TRP A 94 -28.36 -11.64 35.70
N PRO A 95 -28.52 -10.48 36.38
CA PRO A 95 -27.41 -9.62 36.80
C PRO A 95 -26.38 -10.33 37.70
N TRP A 96 -26.82 -11.18 38.63
CA TRP A 96 -25.91 -11.94 39.50
C TRP A 96 -25.17 -13.04 38.73
N LEU A 97 -25.86 -13.73 37.81
CA LEU A 97 -25.26 -14.69 36.88
C LEU A 97 -24.22 -14.03 35.96
N GLY A 98 -24.54 -12.85 35.43
CA GLY A 98 -23.62 -12.07 34.60
C GLY A 98 -22.38 -11.61 35.36
N ALA A 99 -22.55 -11.13 36.59
CA ALA A 99 -21.44 -10.74 37.45
C ALA A 99 -20.55 -11.95 37.81
N ALA A 100 -21.15 -13.10 38.13
CA ALA A 100 -20.41 -14.32 38.44
C ALA A 100 -19.60 -14.84 37.23
N LEU A 101 -20.21 -14.90 36.04
CA LEU A 101 -19.52 -15.30 34.80
C LEU A 101 -18.41 -14.32 34.44
N GLY A 102 -18.64 -13.01 34.60
CA GLY A 102 -17.64 -11.97 34.39
C GLY A 102 -16.42 -12.12 35.31
N PHE A 103 -16.65 -12.39 36.60
CA PHE A 103 -15.58 -12.62 37.58
C PHE A 103 -14.77 -13.88 37.25
N VAL A 104 -15.44 -14.99 36.94
CA VAL A 104 -14.77 -16.25 36.55
C VAL A 104 -13.91 -16.02 35.30
N GLY A 105 -14.44 -15.36 34.27
CA GLY A 105 -13.71 -15.10 33.03
C GLY A 105 -12.51 -14.16 33.21
N ARG A 106 -12.66 -13.08 33.98
CA ARG A 106 -11.63 -12.04 34.10
C ARG A 106 -10.55 -12.34 35.13
N GLU A 107 -10.89 -13.01 36.23
CA GLU A 107 -9.96 -13.25 37.34
C GLU A 107 -9.52 -14.72 37.44
N VAL A 108 -10.45 -15.67 37.30
CA VAL A 108 -10.17 -17.10 37.55
C VAL A 108 -9.49 -17.76 36.34
N VAL A 109 -10.03 -17.57 35.13
CA VAL A 109 -9.49 -18.16 33.90
C VAL A 109 -8.01 -17.77 33.65
N PRO A 110 -7.57 -16.50 33.72
CA PRO A 110 -6.17 -16.17 33.49
C PRO A 110 -5.22 -16.74 34.55
N ARG A 111 -5.66 -16.85 35.81
CA ARG A 111 -4.89 -17.49 36.90
C ARG A 111 -4.71 -18.99 36.65
N VAL A 112 -5.78 -19.67 36.25
CA VAL A 112 -5.73 -21.10 35.89
C VAL A 112 -4.90 -21.32 34.62
N ALA A 113 -5.06 -20.47 33.61
CA ALA A 113 -4.28 -20.53 32.37
C ALA A 113 -2.78 -20.31 32.62
N ALA A 114 -2.41 -19.39 33.51
CA ALA A 114 -1.02 -19.19 33.92
C ALA A 114 -0.45 -20.43 34.63
N LEU A 115 -1.20 -21.01 35.56
CA LEU A 115 -0.80 -22.25 36.26
C LEU A 115 -0.65 -23.44 35.29
N LEU A 116 -1.52 -23.56 34.29
CA LEU A 116 -1.44 -24.61 33.28
C LEU A 116 -0.27 -24.40 32.31
N ARG A 117 0.00 -23.15 31.89
CA ARG A 117 1.13 -22.83 31.01
C ARG A 117 2.48 -23.13 31.66
N ASP A 118 2.62 -22.86 32.96
CA ASP A 118 3.85 -23.12 33.71
C ASP A 118 4.11 -24.64 33.89
N ARG A 119 3.05 -25.45 33.99
CA ARG A 119 3.17 -26.92 33.91
C ARG A 119 3.52 -27.41 32.51
N GLY A 120 3.05 -26.73 31.47
CA GLY A 120 3.31 -27.08 30.07
C GLY A 120 4.74 -26.82 29.60
N GLN A 121 5.45 -25.82 30.15
CA GLN A 121 6.81 -25.47 29.69
C GLN A 121 7.94 -26.35 30.27
N ARG A 122 7.66 -27.21 31.27
CA ARG A 122 8.66 -28.14 31.82
C ARG A 122 8.92 -29.39 30.94
N GLN A 123 8.22 -29.55 29.82
CA GLN A 123 8.46 -30.55 28.77
C GLN A 123 8.16 -29.84 27.43
N PRO A 124 9.01 -29.72 26.37
CA PRO A 124 10.23 -30.43 25.98
C PRO A 124 11.26 -29.53 25.21
N HIS A 125 11.62 -28.34 25.70
CA HIS A 125 12.42 -27.37 24.91
C HIS A 125 13.91 -27.72 24.71
N GLN A 126 14.42 -28.85 25.22
CA GLN A 126 15.80 -29.28 24.98
C GLN A 126 15.99 -30.12 23.70
N ALA A 127 14.91 -30.55 23.02
CA ALA A 127 15.03 -31.48 21.88
C ALA A 127 15.11 -30.82 20.48
N LEU A 128 14.78 -29.52 20.32
CA LEU A 128 14.68 -28.89 18.99
C LEU A 128 15.75 -27.84 18.65
N SER A 129 16.61 -27.44 19.60
CA SER A 129 17.62 -26.39 19.39
C SER A 129 18.85 -26.84 18.59
N SER A 130 19.01 -28.13 18.28
CA SER A 130 20.21 -28.66 17.65
C SER A 130 20.14 -28.81 16.11
N ARG A 131 19.05 -28.36 15.46
CA ARG A 131 18.84 -28.61 14.01
C ARG A 131 18.71 -27.40 13.08
N VAL A 132 18.97 -26.17 13.52
CA VAL A 132 19.06 -25.01 12.60
C VAL A 132 20.39 -24.30 12.78
N ALA A 133 21.46 -25.00 12.41
CA ALA A 133 22.76 -24.43 12.11
C ALA A 133 23.13 -24.87 10.70
N GLY A 134 22.99 -23.98 9.71
CA GLY A 134 23.37 -24.29 8.34
C GLY A 134 22.76 -23.43 7.24
N VAL A 135 22.97 -22.10 7.26
CA VAL A 135 23.00 -21.31 6.02
C VAL A 135 24.12 -20.26 6.13
N PRO A 136 25.25 -20.42 5.43
CA PRO A 136 26.26 -19.37 5.30
C PRO A 136 26.06 -18.54 4.02
N GLY A 137 26.22 -17.21 4.15
CA GLY A 137 26.92 -16.37 3.17
C GLY A 137 26.09 -15.66 2.10
N ARG A 138 25.89 -14.34 2.28
CA ARG A 138 26.01 -13.41 1.15
C ARG A 138 26.75 -12.15 1.58
N ALA A 139 27.94 -12.03 1.01
CA ALA A 139 28.96 -11.02 1.21
C ALA A 139 28.61 -9.69 0.50
N ASP A 140 28.94 -8.59 1.19
CA ASP A 140 29.71 -7.45 0.69
C ASP A 140 29.30 -6.80 -0.65
N TYR A 141 28.52 -5.72 -0.56
CA TYR A 141 28.56 -4.66 -1.57
C TYR A 141 29.43 -3.52 -1.04
N GLY A 142 30.47 -3.23 -1.83
CA GLY A 142 31.68 -2.56 -1.40
C GLY A 142 31.58 -1.04 -1.20
N ALA A 143 32.57 -0.61 -0.43
CA ALA A 143 33.01 0.74 -0.20
C ALA A 143 33.12 1.57 -1.48
N TRP A 144 32.44 2.73 -1.49
CA TRP A 144 32.80 3.84 -2.36
C TRP A 144 33.81 4.73 -1.65
N GLY A 145 35.09 4.46 -1.92
CA GLY A 145 36.20 5.35 -1.61
C GLY A 145 36.55 6.19 -2.85
N GLY A 146 36.60 7.52 -2.69
CA GLY A 146 36.96 8.44 -3.77
C GLY A 146 37.24 9.87 -3.31
N GLY A 147 38.17 10.04 -2.36
CA GLY A 147 38.69 11.37 -2.00
C GLY A 147 39.58 11.97 -3.10
N ARG A 148 39.59 13.32 -3.18
CA ARG A 148 40.63 14.25 -3.72
C ARG A 148 39.92 15.59 -4.06
N ARG A 149 40.25 16.80 -3.57
CA ARG A 149 41.42 17.39 -2.89
C ARG A 149 40.96 18.66 -2.15
N ALA A 150 41.22 18.75 -0.85
CA ALA A 150 41.35 20.03 -0.17
C ALA A 150 42.78 20.55 -0.36
N ARG A 151 42.99 21.62 -1.14
CA ARG A 151 44.18 22.49 -1.06
C ARG A 151 43.85 23.93 -1.46
N ARG A 152 43.80 24.79 -0.43
CA ARG A 152 44.30 26.18 -0.35
C ARG A 152 44.19 27.07 -1.61
N ARG A 153 43.42 28.17 -1.50
CA ARG A 153 43.98 29.52 -1.77
C ARG A 153 43.40 30.54 -0.79
N ARG A 154 44.33 31.28 -0.21
CA ARG A 154 44.17 32.46 0.64
C ARG A 154 43.37 33.54 -0.10
N ARG A 155 42.44 34.20 0.60
CA ARG A 155 42.20 35.65 0.44
C ARG A 155 41.80 36.23 1.80
N GLY A 156 42.77 36.83 2.46
CA GLY A 156 42.53 37.88 3.43
C GLY A 156 42.83 39.22 2.77
N ARG A 157 42.07 40.23 3.17
CA ARG A 157 42.48 41.64 3.39
C ARG A 157 43.24 42.30 2.23
N TRP A 158 42.57 43.20 1.51
CA TRP A 158 42.88 44.62 1.31
C TRP A 158 41.59 45.30 0.86
#